data_AF-A0A9E5BGV0-F1
#
_entry.id   AF-A0A9E5BGV0-F1
#
_cell.length_a   1.000
_cell.length_b   1.000
_cell.length_c   1.000
_cell.angle_alpha   90.00
_cell.angle_beta   90.00
_cell.angle_gamma   90.00
#
_symmetry.space_group_name_H-M   'P 1'
#
loop_
_entity.id
_entity.type
_entity.pdbx_description
1 polymer ?
#
loop_
_entity_poly.entity_id
_entity_poly.type
_entity_poly.pdbx_seq_one_letter_code
_entity_poly.pdbx_strand_id
1 'polypeptide(L)'
;MSDPFGPLQGRRQPVEDAGEWVPDPWDHVEAATDDELVEQRRFRRPNKWIVRVALGVVVALVVATGSVGWWYLRQVNPPGEASTAVNFTVLEGDTLDSVSQRLEAEGFITSAGVFRWYVDRKGGIDFVPGYYQLKLRDHMGNLMGALNTPPAQTFVNVTFPEGYTLEQVANR
;
A
#
# COMPACT_ATOMS: atom_id res chain seq x y z
N MET A 1 91.74 13.09 -54.40
CA MET A 1 92.93 12.47 -53.77
C MET A 1 92.40 11.63 -52.61
N SER A 2 92.51 10.32 -52.70
CA SER A 2 92.04 9.35 -51.71
C SER A 2 93.09 9.17 -50.62
N ASP A 3 92.67 9.14 -49.35
CA ASP A 3 93.50 8.72 -48.21
C ASP A 3 92.77 7.60 -47.44
N PRO A 4 93.51 6.59 -46.91
CA PRO A 4 93.27 5.19 -47.23
C PRO A 4 93.37 4.35 -45.96
N PHE A 5 92.43 4.50 -45.02
CA PHE A 5 92.47 3.71 -43.80
C PHE A 5 91.07 3.24 -43.41
N GLY A 6 90.77 2.00 -43.81
CA GLY A 6 90.23 1.04 -42.85
C GLY A 6 91.39 0.21 -42.27
N PRO A 7 91.13 -0.84 -41.51
CA PRO A 7 90.04 -1.09 -40.55
C PRO A 7 90.68 -1.35 -39.15
N LEU A 8 89.99 -1.63 -38.04
CA LEU A 8 89.50 -2.97 -37.71
C LEU A 8 88.71 -2.98 -36.39
N GLN A 9 87.75 -3.87 -36.42
CA GLN A 9 86.83 -4.30 -35.38
C GLN A 9 87.50 -4.69 -34.06
N GLY A 10 86.81 -4.35 -32.96
CA GLY A 10 86.88 -5.07 -31.70
C GLY A 10 85.46 -5.27 -31.19
N ARG A 11 84.89 -6.45 -31.43
CA ARG A 11 83.58 -6.85 -30.89
C ARG A 11 83.79 -7.35 -29.46
N ARG A 12 83.31 -6.61 -28.47
CA ARG A 12 82.82 -7.18 -27.21
C ARG A 12 81.36 -6.80 -27.12
N GLN A 13 80.48 -7.78 -27.06
CA GLN A 13 79.05 -7.56 -26.83
C GLN A 13 78.82 -7.48 -25.32
N PRO A 14 78.26 -6.38 -24.80
CA PRO A 14 77.66 -6.35 -23.49
C PRO A 14 76.14 -6.44 -23.63
N VAL A 15 75.58 -7.42 -22.93
CA VAL A 15 74.20 -7.49 -22.43
C VAL A 15 73.12 -7.34 -23.51
N GLU A 16 72.73 -8.50 -24.03
CA GLU A 16 71.35 -8.81 -24.40
C GLU A 16 70.33 -8.14 -23.46
N ASP A 17 69.28 -7.62 -24.09
CA ASP A 17 67.92 -7.58 -23.54
C ASP A 17 67.60 -6.49 -22.51
N ALA A 18 67.71 -5.24 -22.94
CA ALA A 18 66.58 -4.35 -22.76
C ALA A 18 66.24 -3.82 -24.15
N GLY A 19 65.38 -4.56 -24.86
CA GLY A 19 64.74 -4.05 -26.07
C GLY A 19 64.30 -2.60 -25.83
N GLU A 20 64.58 -1.76 -26.81
CA GLU A 20 64.19 -0.36 -26.91
C GLU A 20 62.94 -0.10 -26.06
N TRP A 21 63.11 0.56 -24.90
CA TRP A 21 62.00 0.87 -24.00
C TRP A 21 61.01 1.70 -24.81
N VAL A 22 59.93 1.04 -25.25
CA VAL A 22 58.83 1.69 -25.95
C VAL A 22 58.03 2.39 -24.85
N PRO A 23 57.91 3.72 -24.89
CA PRO A 23 57.10 4.44 -23.92
C PRO A 23 55.66 3.92 -23.98
N ASP A 24 55.13 3.42 -22.87
CA ASP A 24 53.74 3.01 -22.82
C ASP A 24 52.85 4.26 -22.84
N PRO A 25 51.64 4.21 -23.44
CA PRO A 25 50.73 5.36 -23.51
C PRO A 25 50.39 6.00 -22.15
N TRP A 26 50.65 5.28 -21.05
CA TRP A 26 50.38 5.67 -19.67
C TRP A 26 51.60 6.26 -18.94
N ASP A 27 52.79 6.21 -19.53
CA ASP A 27 54.01 6.87 -19.00
C ASP A 27 54.04 8.37 -19.29
N HIS A 28 53.15 8.82 -20.19
CA HIS A 28 52.93 10.23 -20.44
C HIS A 28 51.94 10.78 -19.42
N VAL A 29 52.43 11.56 -18.45
CA VAL A 29 51.60 12.34 -17.51
C VAL A 29 50.70 13.38 -18.21
N GLU A 30 50.85 13.54 -19.52
CA GLU A 30 50.00 14.38 -20.38
C GLU A 30 48.78 13.62 -20.94
N ALA A 31 48.70 12.30 -20.77
CA ALA A 31 47.59 11.47 -21.29
C ALA A 31 46.27 11.62 -20.51
N ALA A 32 46.28 12.34 -19.39
CA ALA A 32 45.09 12.91 -18.81
C ALA A 32 45.38 14.39 -18.63
N THR A 33 45.18 15.17 -19.70
CA THR A 33 45.05 16.62 -19.54
C THR A 33 44.07 16.88 -18.40
N ASP A 34 44.35 17.88 -17.54
CA ASP A 34 43.47 18.23 -16.42
C ASP A 34 42.00 18.41 -16.87
N ASP A 35 41.78 18.70 -18.15
CA ASP A 35 40.50 18.79 -18.82
C ASP A 35 39.73 17.45 -18.88
N GLU A 36 40.39 16.30 -19.12
CA GLU A 36 39.74 14.97 -19.15
C GLU A 36 39.37 14.46 -17.74
N LEU A 37 40.15 14.81 -16.71
CA LEU A 37 39.81 14.49 -15.32
C LEU A 37 38.57 15.27 -14.83
N VAL A 38 38.27 16.42 -15.45
CA VAL A 38 37.14 17.29 -15.09
C VAL A 38 35.84 16.86 -15.76
N GLU A 39 35.87 16.09 -16.86
CA GLU A 39 34.67 15.81 -17.65
C GLU A 39 33.77 14.70 -17.08
N GLN A 40 34.26 13.86 -16.16
CA GLN A 40 33.47 12.75 -15.62
C GLN A 40 32.48 13.09 -14.50
N ARG A 41 32.44 14.33 -13.98
CA ARG A 41 31.50 14.68 -12.89
C ARG A 41 30.86 16.06 -13.03
N ARG A 42 30.32 16.39 -14.20
CA ARG A 42 29.12 17.23 -14.20
C ARG A 42 27.92 16.38 -13.76
N PHE A 43 27.90 15.98 -12.49
CA PHE A 43 26.63 15.80 -11.81
C PHE A 43 25.89 17.12 -11.97
N ARG A 44 24.93 17.14 -12.89
CA ARG A 44 23.99 18.25 -13.10
C ARG A 44 23.41 18.53 -11.73
N ARG A 45 23.98 19.51 -11.00
CA ARG A 45 23.50 19.86 -9.66
C ARG A 45 22.06 20.29 -9.91
N PRO A 46 21.06 19.50 -9.48
CA PRO A 46 19.69 19.87 -9.77
C PRO A 46 19.48 21.23 -9.11
N ASN A 47 18.95 22.18 -9.87
CA ASN A 47 18.73 23.54 -9.36
C ASN A 47 18.04 23.40 -8.01
N LYS A 48 18.61 24.01 -6.96
CA LYS A 48 18.11 23.86 -5.57
C LYS A 48 16.61 24.15 -5.48
N TRP A 49 16.10 25.01 -6.37
CA TRP A 49 14.68 25.29 -6.55
C TRP A 49 13.88 24.07 -7.07
N ILE A 50 14.36 23.37 -8.11
CA ILE A 50 13.72 22.15 -8.64
C ILE A 50 13.67 21.06 -7.57
N VAL A 51 14.75 20.87 -6.80
CA VAL A 51 14.77 19.88 -5.69
C VAL A 51 13.74 20.23 -4.62
N ARG A 52 13.64 21.52 -4.23
CA ARG A 52 12.64 21.97 -3.26
C ARG A 52 11.21 21.81 -3.77
N VAL A 53 10.97 22.09 -5.05
CA VAL A 53 9.66 21.89 -5.68
C VAL A 53 9.30 20.40 -5.71
N ALA A 54 10.23 19.54 -6.14
CA ALA A 54 10.03 18.09 -6.15
C ALA A 54 9.74 17.54 -4.74
N LEU A 55 10.50 17.99 -3.74
CA LEU A 55 10.27 17.63 -2.33
C LEU A 55 8.89 18.11 -1.86
N GLY A 56 8.49 19.34 -2.21
CA GLY A 56 7.18 19.89 -1.88
C GLY A 56 6.04 19.06 -2.50
N VAL A 57 6.20 18.62 -3.75
CA VAL A 57 5.23 17.74 -4.44
C VAL A 57 5.14 16.40 -3.74
N VAL A 58 6.26 15.77 -3.37
CA VAL A 58 6.25 14.49 -2.65
C VAL A 58 5.56 14.62 -1.29
N VAL A 59 5.86 15.67 -0.53
CA VAL A 59 5.19 15.94 0.76
C VAL A 59 3.70 16.19 0.55
N ALA A 60 3.31 16.96 -0.47
CA ALA A 60 1.91 17.19 -0.79
C ALA A 60 1.18 15.89 -1.16
N LEU A 61 1.83 14.97 -1.88
CA LEU A 61 1.26 13.65 -2.20
C LEU A 61 1.08 12.79 -0.95
N VAL A 62 2.05 12.78 -0.03
CA VAL A 62 1.93 12.07 1.26
C VAL A 62 0.80 12.65 2.10
N VAL A 63 0.71 13.98 2.19
CA VAL A 63 -0.38 14.67 2.90
C VAL A 63 -1.72 14.39 2.22
N ALA A 64 -1.81 14.42 0.89
CA ALA A 64 -3.04 14.11 0.17
C ALA A 64 -3.50 12.67 0.42
N THR A 65 -2.58 11.71 0.37
CA THR A 65 -2.88 10.29 0.63
C THR A 65 -3.30 10.06 2.08
N GLY A 66 -2.58 10.68 3.03
CA GLY A 66 -2.95 10.67 4.45
C GLY A 66 -4.28 11.37 4.72
N SER A 67 -4.58 12.46 4.00
CA SER A 67 -5.82 13.21 4.11
C SER A 67 -7.00 12.43 3.55
N VAL A 68 -6.83 11.72 2.43
CA VAL A 68 -7.86 10.84 1.87
C VAL A 68 -8.10 9.65 2.80
N GLY A 69 -7.05 9.03 3.34
CA GLY A 69 -7.18 7.95 4.32
C GLY A 69 -7.86 8.41 5.62
N TRP A 70 -7.50 9.58 6.13
CA TRP A 70 -8.10 10.18 7.33
C TRP A 70 -9.54 10.64 7.09
N TRP A 71 -9.83 11.22 5.91
CA TRP A 71 -11.18 11.55 5.46
C TRP A 71 -12.04 10.29 5.32
N TYR A 72 -11.49 9.22 4.75
CA TYR A 72 -12.14 7.91 4.65
C TYR A 72 -12.43 7.32 6.04
N LEU A 73 -11.48 7.35 6.98
CA LEU A 73 -11.69 6.90 8.36
C LEU A 73 -12.77 7.73 9.08
N ARG A 74 -12.83 9.05 8.84
CA ARG A 74 -13.90 9.93 9.34
C ARG A 74 -15.25 9.63 8.68
N GLN A 75 -15.26 9.20 7.42
CA GLN A 75 -16.47 8.77 6.71
C GLN A 75 -16.99 7.42 7.24
N VAL A 76 -16.08 6.52 7.63
CA VAL A 76 -16.40 5.21 8.20
C VAL A 76 -16.91 5.32 9.65
N ASN A 77 -16.33 6.21 10.47
CA ASN A 77 -16.75 6.48 11.84
C ASN A 77 -16.95 7.99 12.12
N PRO A 78 -18.04 8.61 11.64
CA PRO A 78 -18.34 10.00 11.96
C PRO A 78 -18.77 10.14 13.43
N PRO A 79 -18.11 11.00 14.25
CA PRO A 79 -18.58 11.31 15.60
C PRO A 79 -19.75 12.31 15.50
N GLY A 80 -20.96 11.78 15.24
CA GLY A 80 -22.25 12.50 15.19
C GLY A 80 -22.41 13.43 13.98
N GLU A 81 -23.54 13.55 13.29
CA GLU A 81 -24.86 12.93 13.38
C GLU A 81 -24.95 11.86 12.28
N ALA A 82 -24.95 10.58 12.67
CA ALA A 82 -25.18 9.50 11.73
C ALA A 82 -26.61 9.62 11.20
N SER A 83 -26.83 9.38 9.91
CA SER A 83 -28.08 8.72 9.48
C SER A 83 -28.37 7.63 10.51
N THR A 84 -29.38 7.81 11.36
CA THR A 84 -29.56 7.08 12.62
C THR A 84 -29.24 5.60 12.40
N ALA A 85 -28.17 5.10 13.04
CA ALA A 85 -27.88 3.68 13.00
C ALA A 85 -29.02 3.00 13.77
N VAL A 86 -29.86 2.27 13.07
CA VAL A 86 -31.03 1.59 13.63
C VAL A 86 -30.63 0.14 13.87
N ASN A 87 -31.02 -0.39 15.03
CA ASN A 87 -30.83 -1.80 15.34
C ASN A 87 -31.75 -2.64 14.47
N PHE A 88 -31.17 -3.53 13.67
CA PHE A 88 -31.86 -4.53 12.88
C PHE A 88 -31.56 -5.91 13.46
N THR A 89 -32.60 -6.65 13.80
CA THR A 89 -32.45 -8.01 14.35
C THR A 89 -32.55 -9.03 13.23
N VAL A 90 -31.60 -9.96 13.19
CA VAL A 90 -31.68 -11.16 12.34
C VAL A 90 -32.00 -12.35 13.23
N LEU A 91 -33.08 -13.07 12.89
CA LEU A 91 -33.54 -14.21 13.66
C LEU A 91 -32.85 -15.50 13.22
N GLU A 92 -32.88 -16.51 14.08
CA GLU A 92 -32.42 -17.85 13.69
C GLU A 92 -33.36 -18.44 12.63
N GLY A 93 -32.78 -18.97 11.55
CA GLY A 93 -33.53 -19.48 10.40
C GLY A 93 -34.04 -18.42 9.43
N ASP A 94 -33.65 -17.16 9.60
CA ASP A 94 -33.96 -16.11 8.61
C ASP A 94 -33.30 -16.43 7.26
N THR A 95 -34.06 -16.24 6.19
CA THR A 95 -33.60 -16.43 4.82
C THR A 95 -33.28 -15.09 4.17
N LEU A 96 -32.52 -15.11 3.09
CA LEU A 96 -32.31 -13.91 2.26
C LEU A 96 -33.65 -13.30 1.82
N ASP A 97 -34.68 -14.11 1.63
CA ASP A 97 -36.00 -13.61 1.30
C ASP A 97 -36.64 -12.81 2.46
N SER A 98 -36.73 -13.41 3.65
CA SER A 98 -37.36 -12.76 4.82
C SER A 98 -36.60 -11.51 5.26
N VAL A 99 -35.27 -11.57 5.30
CA VAL A 99 -34.42 -10.43 5.68
C VAL A 99 -34.59 -9.28 4.70
N SER A 100 -34.58 -9.54 3.39
CA SER A 100 -34.72 -8.48 2.38
C SER A 100 -36.09 -7.80 2.46
N GLN A 101 -37.17 -8.56 2.68
CA GLN A 101 -38.50 -7.99 2.86
C GLN A 101 -38.56 -7.06 4.07
N ARG A 102 -37.95 -7.47 5.19
CA ARG A 102 -37.91 -6.66 6.41
C ARG A 102 -37.03 -5.42 6.24
N LEU A 103 -35.88 -5.55 5.58
CA LEU A 103 -35.03 -4.40 5.24
C LEU A 103 -35.79 -3.36 4.41
N GLU A 104 -36.65 -3.79 3.49
CA GLU A 104 -37.50 -2.89 2.70
C GLU A 104 -38.60 -2.27 3.56
N ALA A 105 -39.31 -3.08 4.35
CA ALA A 105 -40.39 -2.61 5.22
C ALA A 105 -39.93 -1.61 6.29
N GLU A 106 -38.74 -1.84 6.86
CA GLU A 106 -38.12 -0.95 7.84
C GLU A 106 -37.41 0.25 7.18
N GLY A 107 -37.31 0.29 5.85
CA GLY A 107 -36.79 1.43 5.07
C GLY A 107 -35.28 1.47 4.88
N PHE A 108 -34.56 0.38 5.20
CA PHE A 108 -33.13 0.26 4.96
C PHE A 108 -32.79 0.19 3.48
N ILE A 109 -33.63 -0.47 2.68
CA ILE A 109 -33.46 -0.60 1.22
C ILE A 109 -34.73 -0.15 0.49
N THR A 110 -34.55 0.25 -0.77
CA THR A 110 -35.67 0.68 -1.63
C THR A 110 -36.46 -0.48 -2.22
N SER A 111 -35.84 -1.66 -2.38
CA SER A 111 -36.49 -2.83 -2.95
C SER A 111 -35.79 -4.12 -2.54
N ALA A 112 -36.54 -5.07 -1.97
CA ALA A 112 -36.04 -6.40 -1.61
C ALA A 112 -35.56 -7.18 -2.85
N GLY A 113 -36.28 -7.10 -3.98
CA GLY A 113 -35.92 -7.80 -5.21
C GLY A 113 -34.54 -7.41 -5.74
N VAL A 114 -34.25 -6.11 -5.76
CA VAL A 114 -32.95 -5.58 -6.23
C VAL A 114 -31.82 -5.98 -5.28
N PHE A 115 -32.06 -5.95 -3.96
CA PHE A 115 -31.08 -6.39 -2.97
C PHE A 115 -30.74 -7.88 -3.11
N ARG A 116 -31.75 -8.75 -3.29
CA ARG A 116 -31.51 -10.19 -3.49
C ARG A 116 -30.71 -10.48 -4.75
N TRP A 117 -31.08 -9.85 -5.87
CA TRP A 117 -30.33 -9.96 -7.12
C TRP A 117 -28.87 -9.53 -6.94
N TYR A 118 -28.65 -8.44 -6.19
CA TYR A 118 -27.31 -7.94 -5.89
C TYR A 118 -26.50 -8.93 -5.04
N VAL A 119 -27.11 -9.49 -4.00
CA VAL A 119 -26.49 -10.48 -3.11
C VAL A 119 -26.12 -11.75 -3.86
N ASP A 120 -27.05 -12.28 -4.67
CA ASP A 120 -26.82 -13.47 -5.50
C ASP A 120 -25.64 -13.25 -6.47
N ARG A 121 -25.57 -12.07 -7.10
CA ARG A 121 -24.46 -11.68 -7.97
C ARG A 121 -23.11 -11.58 -7.26
N LYS A 122 -23.12 -11.34 -5.94
CA LYS A 122 -21.94 -11.16 -5.10
C LYS A 122 -21.55 -12.43 -4.32
N GLY A 123 -22.21 -13.55 -4.57
CA GLY A 123 -21.85 -14.86 -4.00
C GLY A 123 -22.68 -15.27 -2.78
N GLY A 124 -23.78 -14.57 -2.48
CA GLY A 124 -24.65 -14.88 -1.35
C GLY A 124 -24.25 -14.20 -0.04
N ILE A 125 -25.08 -14.38 0.99
CA ILE A 125 -24.83 -13.98 2.37
C ILE A 125 -25.26 -15.13 3.27
N ASP A 126 -24.39 -15.50 4.21
CA ASP A 126 -24.75 -16.38 5.32
C ASP A 126 -25.07 -15.52 6.55
N PHE A 127 -26.35 -15.52 6.94
CA PHE A 127 -26.81 -14.71 8.05
C PHE A 127 -26.42 -15.33 9.39
N VAL A 128 -25.77 -14.54 10.24
CA VAL A 128 -25.56 -14.89 11.65
C VAL A 128 -26.68 -14.25 12.48
N PRO A 129 -27.43 -15.01 13.29
CA PRO A 129 -28.45 -14.44 14.17
C PRO A 129 -27.85 -13.46 15.18
N GLY A 130 -28.49 -12.30 15.35
CA GLY A 130 -28.05 -11.28 16.31
C GLY A 130 -28.49 -9.87 15.96
N TYR A 131 -27.88 -8.90 16.65
CA TYR A 131 -28.19 -7.48 16.49
C TYR A 131 -27.19 -6.79 15.59
N TYR A 132 -27.68 -6.24 14.49
CA TYR A 132 -26.90 -5.49 13.51
C TYR A 132 -27.23 -4.01 13.64
N GLN A 133 -26.19 -3.17 13.54
CA GLN A 133 -26.37 -1.74 13.41
C GLN A 133 -26.32 -1.38 11.93
N LEU A 134 -27.48 -1.06 11.37
CA LEU A 134 -27.60 -0.71 9.96
C LEU A 134 -27.98 0.77 9.83
N LYS A 135 -27.51 1.41 8.77
CA LYS A 135 -27.88 2.79 8.44
C LYS A 135 -29.06 2.77 7.48
N LEU A 136 -30.05 3.61 7.76
CA LEU A 136 -31.23 3.72 6.91
C LEU A 136 -30.83 4.27 5.52
N ARG A 137 -31.34 3.63 4.45
CA ARG A 137 -31.06 4.01 3.05
C ARG A 137 -29.56 4.02 2.69
N ASP A 138 -28.75 3.21 3.37
CA ASP A 138 -27.34 3.05 3.05
C ASP A 138 -27.15 2.29 1.73
N HIS A 139 -25.96 2.36 1.16
CA HIS A 139 -25.61 1.65 -0.05
C HIS A 139 -25.73 0.13 0.15
N MET A 140 -26.30 -0.59 -0.82
CA MET A 140 -26.56 -2.04 -0.72
C MET A 140 -25.30 -2.86 -0.43
N GLY A 141 -24.15 -2.43 -0.94
CA GLY A 141 -22.86 -3.04 -0.63
C GLY A 141 -22.44 -2.88 0.83
N ASN A 142 -22.78 -1.75 1.47
CA ASN A 142 -22.49 -1.51 2.88
C ASN A 142 -23.39 -2.36 3.76
N LEU A 143 -24.69 -2.46 3.43
CA LEU A 143 -25.63 -3.32 4.12
C LEU A 143 -25.24 -4.80 4.00
N MET A 144 -24.86 -5.25 2.80
CA MET A 144 -24.33 -6.60 2.58
C MET A 144 -23.06 -6.84 3.41
N GLY A 145 -22.11 -5.90 3.42
CA GLY A 145 -20.89 -6.03 4.22
C GLY A 145 -21.16 -6.09 5.72
N ALA A 146 -22.10 -5.27 6.21
CA ALA A 146 -22.52 -5.26 7.60
C ALA A 146 -23.23 -6.56 7.99
N LEU A 147 -24.11 -7.10 7.15
CA LEU A 147 -24.84 -8.35 7.39
C LEU A 147 -23.96 -9.61 7.26
N ASN A 148 -22.88 -9.54 6.49
CA ASN A 148 -21.90 -10.62 6.35
C ASN A 148 -20.80 -10.58 7.42
N THR A 149 -20.75 -9.52 8.22
CA THR A 149 -19.85 -9.42 9.36
C THR A 149 -20.60 -9.92 10.61
N PRO A 150 -20.02 -10.80 11.44
CA PRO A 150 -20.67 -11.24 12.67
C PRO A 150 -21.14 -10.05 13.53
N PRO A 151 -22.35 -10.12 14.11
CA PRO A 151 -22.93 -9.00 14.83
C PRO A 151 -22.08 -8.66 16.06
N ALA A 152 -21.97 -7.38 16.39
CA ALA A 152 -21.24 -6.92 17.58
C ALA A 152 -21.90 -7.40 18.89
N GLN A 153 -23.17 -7.80 18.83
CA GLN A 153 -23.93 -8.35 19.95
C GLN A 153 -24.71 -9.59 19.48
N THR A 154 -24.32 -10.75 20.00
CA THR A 154 -24.97 -12.04 19.75
C THR A 154 -25.95 -12.36 20.88
N PHE A 155 -26.93 -13.24 20.61
CA PHE A 155 -27.78 -13.78 21.67
C PHE A 155 -26.94 -14.57 22.69
N VAL A 156 -26.99 -14.18 23.96
CA VAL A 156 -26.50 -15.01 25.07
C VAL A 156 -27.70 -15.74 25.65
N ASN A 157 -27.71 -17.07 25.53
CA ASN A 157 -28.76 -17.88 26.15
C ASN A 157 -28.44 -18.00 27.65
N VAL A 158 -29.24 -17.34 28.50
CA VAL A 158 -29.12 -17.42 29.96
C VAL A 158 -30.24 -18.31 30.48
N THR A 159 -29.89 -19.51 30.92
CA THR A 159 -30.84 -20.43 31.57
C THR A 159 -31.01 -20.04 33.03
N PHE A 160 -32.26 -19.81 33.45
CA PHE A 160 -32.62 -19.57 34.85
C PHE A 160 -33.22 -20.85 35.45
N PRO A 161 -32.43 -21.64 36.21
CA PRO A 161 -32.97 -22.79 36.93
C PRO A 161 -33.99 -22.34 37.98
N GLU A 162 -35.10 -23.06 38.07
CA GLU A 162 -36.12 -22.80 39.09
C GLU A 162 -35.51 -22.93 40.49
N GLY A 163 -35.83 -21.97 41.38
CA GLY A 163 -35.31 -21.93 42.75
C GLY A 163 -34.07 -21.07 42.98
N TYR A 164 -33.51 -20.43 41.95
CA TYR A 164 -32.41 -19.47 42.10
C TYR A 164 -32.91 -18.09 42.52
N THR A 165 -32.26 -17.48 43.50
CA THR A 165 -32.52 -16.09 43.90
C THR A 165 -31.81 -15.11 42.96
N LEU A 166 -32.27 -13.85 42.89
CA LEU A 166 -31.66 -12.81 42.04
C LEU A 166 -30.16 -12.64 42.28
N GLU A 167 -29.73 -12.71 43.54
CA GLU A 167 -28.31 -12.62 43.93
C GLU A 167 -27.47 -13.80 43.41
N GLN A 168 -28.07 -14.99 43.31
CA GLN A 168 -27.40 -16.19 42.81
C GLN A 168 -27.25 -16.17 41.29
N VAL A 169 -28.14 -15.48 40.57
CA VAL A 169 -28.03 -15.29 39.12
C VAL A 169 -27.05 -14.16 38.78
N ALA A 170 -26.98 -13.10 39.57
CA ALA A 170 -26.09 -11.96 39.32
C ALA A 170 -24.59 -12.27 39.53
N ASN A 171 -24.25 -13.29 40.34
CA ASN A 171 -22.87 -13.67 40.65
C ASN A 171 -22.28 -14.74 39.71
N ARG A 172 -22.94 -15.05 38.59
CA ARG A 172 -22.54 -16.11 37.66
C ARG A 172 -22.22 -15.55 36.28
#